data_AF-A0A2D6ETG6-F1
#
_entry.id   AF-A0A2D6ETG6-F1
#
_cell.length_a   1.000
_cell.length_b   1.000
_cell.length_c   1.000
_cell.angle_alpha   90.00
_cell.angle_beta   90.00
_cell.angle_gamma   90.00
#
_symmetry.space_group_name_H-M   'P 1'
#
loop_
_entity.id
_entity.type
_entity.pdbx_description
1 polymer ?
#
loop_
_entity_poly.entity_id
_entity_poly.type
_entity_poly.pdbx_seq_one_letter_code
_entity_poly.pdbx_strand_id
1 'polypeptide(L)'
;MVKPILNICSPPIKPVSSLLKCPRKKRNEKLNILEETAQLAKQKLGSDFDDITIERVVIGLFFTGVKLSGNAGGVCYTPIKDIPRAVCCPSSAGTIFNPKKIKKMKAKDLLTALSFGEPIKTAVAIATLNAFSATCWNRGLTGNYEIKMNIDAQETVQMPVQKSVALVGAFVPTLRALENRGGSWWVIEQDSRTLKGKELEHFVTVEKSAEIIKRAEVLIITGVTLVNHTLEGILASAMPGAEIVVMGPTAGFLPEPMFERGVRVVGGVWVKKPDDLLDVLAAGGSGYHFFDRLASRIVMEKP
;
A
#
# COMPACT_ATOMS: atom_id res chain seq x y z
N MET A 1 29.01 -1.80 -50.16
CA MET A 1 28.98 -0.34 -49.91
C MET A 1 27.54 0.08 -49.68
N VAL A 2 27.14 0.32 -48.43
CA VAL A 2 25.79 0.76 -48.05
C VAL A 2 25.95 2.17 -47.46
N LYS A 3 25.24 3.15 -48.02
CA LYS A 3 25.27 4.57 -47.63
C LYS A 3 24.66 4.77 -46.22
N PRO A 4 25.17 5.69 -45.39
CA PRO A 4 24.58 6.02 -44.11
C PRO A 4 23.38 6.98 -44.27
N ILE A 5 22.31 6.72 -43.52
CA ILE A 5 21.14 7.60 -43.39
C ILE A 5 21.50 8.72 -42.41
N LEU A 6 21.31 9.97 -42.83
CA LEU A 6 21.56 11.17 -42.04
C LEU A 6 20.63 11.27 -40.82
N ASN A 7 21.24 11.67 -39.70
CA ASN A 7 20.62 12.21 -38.49
C ASN A 7 19.67 13.38 -38.83
N ILE A 8 18.42 13.30 -38.37
CA ILE A 8 17.56 14.47 -38.16
C ILE A 8 17.37 14.60 -36.64
N CYS A 9 18.27 15.34 -35.99
CA CYS A 9 18.08 15.77 -34.61
C CYS A 9 17.14 16.98 -34.61
N SER A 10 15.94 16.84 -34.06
CA SER A 10 15.12 17.98 -33.65
C SER A 10 15.73 18.65 -32.41
N PRO A 11 15.67 19.99 -32.27
CA PRO A 11 16.26 20.69 -31.13
C PRO A 11 15.51 20.36 -29.83
N PRO A 12 16.19 20.36 -28.66
CA PRO A 12 15.55 20.08 -27.38
C PRO A 12 14.64 21.25 -26.98
N ILE A 13 13.38 20.91 -26.66
CA ILE A 13 12.45 21.82 -25.99
C ILE A 13 13.01 22.10 -24.59
N LYS A 14 13.37 23.36 -24.32
CA LYS A 14 13.81 23.80 -22.98
C LYS A 14 12.67 23.61 -21.98
N PRO A 15 12.87 22.94 -20.84
CA PRO A 15 11.87 22.91 -19.79
C PRO A 15 11.75 24.32 -19.18
N VAL A 16 10.51 24.83 -19.10
CA VAL A 16 10.17 26.02 -18.30
C VAL A 16 10.21 25.58 -16.84
N SER A 17 11.41 25.53 -16.26
CA SER A 17 11.61 25.30 -14.82
C SER A 17 12.74 26.17 -14.29
N SER A 18 12.67 27.46 -14.54
CA SER A 18 13.46 28.46 -13.84
C SER A 18 12.55 29.60 -13.44
N LEU A 19 12.22 29.63 -12.14
CA LEU A 19 11.62 30.70 -11.32
C LEU A 19 10.42 30.16 -10.54
N LEU A 20 10.71 29.61 -9.36
CA LEU A 20 9.92 29.71 -8.12
C LEU A 20 10.63 28.86 -7.06
N LYS A 21 11.62 29.46 -6.37
CA LYS A 21 12.06 28.93 -5.07
C LYS A 21 10.88 29.08 -4.12
N CYS A 22 10.19 27.98 -3.82
CA CYS A 22 9.15 27.99 -2.81
C CYS A 22 9.81 28.02 -1.42
N PRO A 23 9.52 29.02 -0.57
CA PRO A 23 10.09 29.08 0.77
C PRO A 23 9.53 27.93 1.62
N ARG A 24 10.42 27.17 2.26
CA ARG A 24 10.06 26.17 3.29
C ARG A 24 9.39 26.87 4.47
N LYS A 25 8.08 27.03 4.42
CA LYS A 25 7.25 27.31 5.59
C LYS A 25 7.07 26.00 6.34
N LYS A 26 7.53 25.94 7.60
CA LYS A 26 7.06 24.94 8.57
C LYS A 26 5.55 25.17 8.77
N ARG A 27 4.71 24.45 8.02
CA ARG A 27 3.32 24.24 8.43
C ARG A 27 3.34 23.10 9.45
N ASN A 28 2.61 23.28 10.56
CA ASN A 28 2.11 22.15 11.34
C ASN A 28 1.10 21.40 10.44
N GLU A 29 1.60 20.66 9.46
CA GLU A 29 0.80 19.70 8.73
C GLU A 29 0.60 18.50 9.64
N LYS A 30 -0.67 18.17 9.89
CA LYS A 30 -1.02 16.92 10.58
C LYS A 30 -0.42 15.78 9.78
N LEU A 31 0.34 14.91 10.44
CA LEU A 31 0.99 13.78 9.82
C LEU A 31 -0.04 12.87 9.13
N ASN A 32 0.35 12.26 8.03
CA ASN A 32 -0.48 11.25 7.37
C ASN A 32 -0.41 9.91 8.12
N ILE A 33 -1.26 8.95 7.76
CA ILE A 33 -1.36 7.65 8.45
C ILE A 33 -0.01 6.93 8.48
N LEU A 34 0.73 6.96 7.36
CA LEU A 34 2.00 6.28 7.23
C LEU A 34 3.08 6.90 8.12
N GLU A 35 3.14 8.23 8.16
CA GLU A 35 4.09 8.97 9.01
C GLU A 35 3.81 8.77 10.49
N GLU A 36 2.55 8.83 10.91
CA GLU A 36 2.15 8.56 12.30
C GLU A 36 2.51 7.12 12.68
N THR A 37 2.28 6.16 11.78
CA THR A 37 2.66 4.76 11.99
C THR A 37 4.17 4.61 12.15
N ALA A 38 4.97 5.30 11.34
CA ALA A 38 6.44 5.29 11.46
C ALA A 38 6.90 5.87 12.81
N GLN A 39 6.27 6.94 13.28
CA GLN A 39 6.54 7.50 14.60
C GLN A 39 6.15 6.55 15.73
N LEU A 40 5.01 5.87 15.60
CA LEU A 40 4.55 4.88 16.56
C LEU A 40 5.52 3.68 16.63
N ALA A 41 5.97 3.18 15.48
CA ALA A 41 6.96 2.11 15.41
C ALA A 41 8.28 2.54 16.09
N LYS A 42 8.72 3.79 15.86
CA LYS A 42 9.88 4.37 16.56
C LYS A 42 9.68 4.43 18.07
N GLN A 43 8.52 4.88 18.54
CA GLN A 43 8.21 4.95 19.98
C GLN A 43 8.25 3.56 20.62
N LYS A 44 7.66 2.54 19.98
CA LYS A 44 7.63 1.17 20.50
C LYS A 44 9.02 0.52 20.50
N LEU A 45 9.82 0.73 19.45
CA LEU A 45 11.13 0.08 19.29
C LEU A 45 12.28 0.82 20.01
N GLY A 46 12.09 2.08 20.39
CA GLY A 46 13.12 2.87 21.06
C GLY A 46 14.38 3.04 20.22
N SER A 47 15.55 2.89 20.84
CA SER A 47 16.87 3.03 20.18
C SER A 47 17.08 2.03 19.04
N ASP A 48 16.50 0.83 19.13
CA ASP A 48 16.66 -0.22 18.12
C ASP A 48 16.14 0.22 16.74
N PHE A 49 15.13 1.09 16.72
CA PHE A 49 14.61 1.68 15.47
C PHE A 49 15.71 2.33 14.64
N ASP A 50 16.67 2.98 15.30
CA ASP A 50 17.78 3.68 14.66
C ASP A 50 18.90 2.74 14.20
N ASP A 51 18.92 1.50 14.71
CA ASP A 51 19.94 0.50 14.44
C ASP A 51 19.56 -0.53 13.39
N ILE A 52 18.27 -0.79 13.22
CA ILE A 52 17.77 -1.71 12.21
C ILE A 52 18.16 -1.25 10.79
N THR A 53 18.71 -2.19 10.03
CA THR A 53 19.14 -1.97 8.64
C THR A 53 18.35 -2.83 7.66
N ILE A 54 18.44 -2.46 6.39
CA ILE A 54 17.90 -3.25 5.29
C ILE A 54 18.84 -4.39 4.94
N GLU A 55 18.34 -5.62 5.01
CA GLU A 55 19.09 -6.80 4.60
C GLU A 55 18.89 -7.11 3.11
N ARG A 56 17.64 -7.05 2.65
CA ARG A 56 17.27 -7.34 1.26
C ARG A 56 16.00 -6.59 0.85
N VAL A 57 15.96 -6.17 -0.40
CA VAL A 57 14.76 -5.62 -1.06
C VAL A 57 14.56 -6.32 -2.39
N VAL A 58 13.32 -6.68 -2.70
CA VAL A 58 12.93 -7.21 -4.01
C VAL A 58 11.74 -6.41 -4.51
N ILE A 59 11.87 -5.82 -5.70
CA ILE A 59 10.75 -5.19 -6.40
C ILE A 59 10.23 -6.23 -7.39
N GLY A 60 9.25 -7.03 -6.96
CA GLY A 60 8.58 -8.02 -7.79
C GLY A 60 7.44 -7.39 -8.60
N LEU A 61 6.85 -8.18 -9.50
CA LEU A 61 5.80 -7.69 -10.39
C LEU A 61 4.54 -7.23 -9.65
N PHE A 62 4.06 -8.03 -8.70
CA PHE A 62 2.83 -7.72 -7.96
C PHE A 62 3.09 -7.12 -6.59
N PHE A 63 4.21 -7.49 -5.96
CA PHE A 63 4.59 -7.05 -4.63
C PHE A 63 6.06 -6.69 -4.55
N THR A 64 6.34 -5.64 -3.80
CA THR A 64 7.65 -5.23 -3.32
C THR A 64 7.82 -5.77 -1.91
N GLY A 65 8.92 -6.47 -1.67
CA GLY A 65 9.24 -7.06 -0.37
C GLY A 65 10.54 -6.50 0.21
N VAL A 66 10.58 -6.40 1.54
CA VAL A 66 11.74 -5.96 2.32
C VAL A 66 12.00 -6.97 3.43
N LYS A 67 13.27 -7.24 3.70
CA LYS A 67 13.76 -7.94 4.89
C LYS A 67 14.67 -7.00 5.68
N LEU A 68 14.41 -6.87 6.97
CA LEU A 68 15.24 -6.13 7.92
C LEU A 68 16.30 -7.04 8.56
N SER A 69 17.36 -6.45 9.09
CA SER A 69 18.46 -7.17 9.77
C SER A 69 18.02 -7.98 11.00
N GLY A 70 16.81 -7.73 11.53
CA GLY A 70 16.18 -8.52 12.60
C GLY A 70 15.32 -9.68 12.10
N ASN A 71 15.50 -10.09 10.84
CA ASN A 71 14.73 -11.15 10.16
C ASN A 71 13.22 -10.88 10.02
N ALA A 72 12.76 -9.66 10.31
CA ALA A 72 11.38 -9.26 10.03
C ALA A 72 11.22 -8.92 8.54
N GLY A 73 10.12 -9.38 7.94
CA GLY A 73 9.77 -9.12 6.55
C GLY A 73 8.51 -8.27 6.43
N GLY A 74 8.41 -7.53 5.34
CA GLY A 74 7.22 -6.77 4.99
C GLY A 74 7.03 -6.73 3.48
N VAL A 75 5.78 -6.60 3.06
CA VAL A 75 5.39 -6.55 1.64
C VAL A 75 4.48 -5.37 1.38
N CYS A 76 4.51 -4.87 0.16
CA CYS A 76 3.65 -3.81 -0.34
C CYS A 76 3.29 -4.11 -1.80
N TYR A 77 2.11 -3.74 -2.26
CA TYR A 77 1.78 -3.80 -3.69
C TYR A 77 2.82 -3.02 -4.52
N THR A 78 3.26 -3.58 -5.65
CA THR A 78 4.13 -2.86 -6.59
C THR A 78 3.26 -2.03 -7.54
N PRO A 79 3.36 -0.68 -7.53
CA PRO A 79 2.56 0.19 -8.38
C PRO A 79 3.10 0.25 -9.82
N ILE A 80 3.09 -0.87 -10.56
CA ILE A 80 3.64 -0.95 -11.93
C ILE A 80 3.00 0.08 -12.85
N LYS A 81 1.68 0.31 -12.72
CA LYS A 81 0.92 1.23 -13.55
C LYS A 81 1.33 2.69 -13.36
N ASP A 82 1.92 3.01 -12.22
CA ASP A 82 2.32 4.36 -11.85
C ASP A 82 3.81 4.62 -12.12
N ILE A 83 4.57 3.65 -12.65
CA ILE A 83 5.98 3.83 -13.00
C ILE A 83 6.07 4.68 -14.28
N PRO A 84 6.58 5.93 -14.21
CA PRO A 84 6.64 6.80 -15.37
C PRO A 84 7.73 6.31 -16.33
N ARG A 85 7.33 5.85 -17.53
CA ARG A 85 8.19 5.33 -18.60
C ARG A 85 9.20 4.29 -18.06
N ALA A 86 8.83 3.01 -18.14
CA ALA A 86 9.71 1.87 -17.85
C ALA A 86 10.82 1.71 -18.91
N VAL A 87 11.68 2.71 -19.02
CA VAL A 87 12.81 2.79 -19.96
C VAL A 87 14.13 2.75 -19.21
N CYS A 88 15.17 2.21 -19.84
CA CYS A 88 16.52 2.17 -19.28
C CYS A 88 17.23 3.53 -19.44
N CYS A 89 16.68 4.58 -18.82
CA CYS A 89 17.22 5.94 -18.83
C CYS A 89 17.54 6.43 -17.41
N PRO A 90 18.46 7.41 -17.24
CA PRO A 90 18.80 7.97 -15.93
C PRO A 90 17.60 8.53 -15.16
N SER A 91 16.58 9.04 -15.86
CA SER A 91 15.33 9.51 -15.26
C SER A 91 14.62 8.42 -14.47
N SER A 92 14.58 7.19 -14.98
CA SER A 92 13.93 6.05 -14.32
C SER A 92 14.82 5.49 -13.19
N ALA A 93 16.14 5.58 -13.31
CA ALA A 93 17.07 5.17 -12.24
C ALA A 93 16.97 6.06 -10.98
N GLY A 94 16.60 7.34 -11.12
CA GLY A 94 16.38 8.26 -9.99
C GLY A 94 15.11 7.98 -9.18
N THR A 95 14.17 7.21 -9.74
CA THR A 95 12.86 6.92 -9.13
C THR A 95 12.89 5.79 -8.10
N ILE A 96 14.04 5.12 -7.93
CA ILE A 96 14.24 4.02 -6.98
C ILE A 96 15.31 4.37 -5.94
N PHE A 97 15.35 3.63 -4.84
CA PHE A 97 16.53 3.63 -3.96
C PHE A 97 17.71 3.01 -4.70
N ASN A 98 18.93 3.49 -4.44
CA ASN A 98 20.13 3.00 -5.13
C ASN A 98 20.34 1.51 -4.81
N PRO A 99 20.15 0.59 -5.79
CA PRO A 99 20.18 -0.84 -5.52
C PRO A 99 21.58 -1.34 -5.11
N LYS A 100 22.65 -0.61 -5.47
CA LYS A 100 24.03 -0.93 -5.05
C LYS A 100 24.31 -0.59 -3.58
N LYS A 101 23.52 0.32 -3.00
CA LYS A 101 23.73 0.84 -1.64
C LYS A 101 22.63 0.42 -0.67
N ILE A 102 21.49 -0.06 -1.16
CA ILE A 102 20.29 -0.31 -0.34
C ILE A 102 20.54 -1.33 0.79
N LYS A 103 21.36 -2.35 0.54
CA LYS A 103 21.78 -3.30 1.56
C LYS A 103 22.63 -2.59 2.62
N LYS A 104 22.31 -2.78 3.89
CA LYS A 104 22.88 -2.10 5.08
C LYS A 104 22.51 -0.62 5.25
N MET A 105 21.66 -0.02 4.40
CA MET A 105 21.08 1.29 4.72
C MET A 105 20.26 1.19 6.00
N LYS A 106 20.21 2.28 6.78
CA LYS A 106 19.32 2.35 7.94
C LYS A 106 17.88 2.30 7.45
N ALA A 107 17.07 1.42 8.04
CA ALA A 107 15.70 1.20 7.57
C ALA A 107 14.83 2.47 7.71
N LYS A 108 15.09 3.29 8.75
CA LYS A 108 14.44 4.59 8.93
C LYS A 108 14.63 5.56 7.76
N ASP A 109 15.75 5.48 7.05
CA ASP A 109 16.05 6.39 5.94
C ASP A 109 15.12 6.14 4.75
N LEU A 110 14.65 4.89 4.57
CA LEU A 110 13.66 4.54 3.54
C LEU A 110 12.28 5.12 3.87
N LEU A 111 11.93 5.27 5.16
CA LEU A 111 10.63 5.80 5.59
C LEU A 111 10.44 7.29 5.23
N THR A 112 11.51 7.99 4.83
CA THR A 112 11.40 9.37 4.30
C THR A 112 10.59 9.46 3.01
N ALA A 113 10.38 8.33 2.31
CA ALA A 113 9.56 8.27 1.11
C ALA A 113 8.06 7.97 1.36
N LEU A 114 7.60 7.94 2.62
CA LEU A 114 6.18 7.73 2.95
C LEU A 114 5.29 8.93 2.60
N SER A 115 5.85 10.14 2.49
CA SER A 115 5.11 11.41 2.43
C SER A 115 5.15 12.06 1.05
N PHE A 116 4.71 11.35 0.01
CA PHE A 116 4.83 11.75 -1.42
C PHE A 116 6.22 11.48 -2.03
N GLY A 117 6.61 10.20 -2.03
CA GLY A 117 7.74 9.71 -2.81
C GLY A 117 7.36 9.25 -4.22
N GLU A 118 8.37 8.97 -5.04
CA GLU A 118 8.22 8.22 -6.29
C GLU A 118 7.53 6.87 -6.00
N PRO A 119 6.57 6.38 -6.82
CA PRO A 119 5.71 5.25 -6.48
C PRO A 119 6.47 4.00 -5.99
N ILE A 120 7.61 3.68 -6.60
CA ILE A 120 8.44 2.55 -6.18
C ILE A 120 9.17 2.80 -4.86
N LYS A 121 9.63 4.02 -4.59
CA LYS A 121 10.20 4.36 -3.27
C LYS A 121 9.12 4.29 -2.19
N THR A 122 7.91 4.79 -2.47
CA THR A 122 6.77 4.67 -1.57
C THR A 122 6.45 3.22 -1.27
N ALA A 123 6.41 2.35 -2.29
CA ALA A 123 6.18 0.92 -2.09
C ALA A 123 7.25 0.25 -1.21
N VAL A 124 8.53 0.55 -1.46
CA VAL A 124 9.65 0.07 -0.64
C VAL A 124 9.56 0.60 0.80
N ALA A 125 9.16 1.87 0.98
CA ALA A 125 9.00 2.48 2.30
C ALA A 125 7.85 1.84 3.09
N ILE A 126 6.70 1.58 2.46
CA ILE A 126 5.58 0.90 3.11
C ILE A 126 5.93 -0.56 3.43
N ALA A 127 6.61 -1.28 2.53
CA ALA A 127 7.11 -2.62 2.83
C ALA A 127 8.09 -2.62 4.03
N THR A 128 8.92 -1.58 4.14
CA THR A 128 9.81 -1.36 5.29
C THR A 128 9.01 -1.09 6.57
N LEU A 129 7.95 -0.28 6.51
CA LEU A 129 7.05 0.00 7.63
C LEU A 129 6.30 -1.24 8.11
N ASN A 130 5.85 -2.10 7.20
CA ASN A 130 5.25 -3.41 7.51
C ASN A 130 6.26 -4.31 8.23
N ALA A 131 7.52 -4.32 7.80
CA ALA A 131 8.57 -5.08 8.46
C ALA A 131 8.92 -4.55 9.87
N PHE A 132 8.88 -3.23 10.07
CA PHE A 132 9.01 -2.64 11.41
C PHE A 132 7.85 -3.04 12.32
N SER A 133 6.63 -3.09 11.79
CA SER A 133 5.44 -3.51 12.54
C SER A 133 5.53 -4.99 12.93
N ALA A 134 5.98 -5.86 12.01
CA ALA A 134 6.29 -7.25 12.31
C ALA A 134 7.39 -7.39 13.38
N THR A 135 8.39 -6.50 13.39
CA THR A 135 9.40 -6.46 14.45
C THR A 135 8.78 -6.11 15.81
N CYS A 136 7.83 -5.16 15.85
CA CYS A 136 7.09 -4.83 17.06
C CYS A 136 6.29 -6.04 17.57
N TRP A 137 5.53 -6.69 16.68
CA TRP A 137 4.70 -7.84 17.06
C TRP A 137 5.52 -9.04 17.53
N ASN A 138 6.64 -9.35 16.87
CA ASN A 138 7.58 -10.39 17.31
C ASN A 138 8.12 -10.16 18.74
N ARG A 139 8.10 -8.91 19.21
CA ARG A 139 8.55 -8.51 20.56
C ARG A 139 7.39 -8.30 21.53
N GLY A 140 6.15 -8.61 21.14
CA GLY A 140 4.96 -8.35 21.95
C GLY A 140 4.62 -6.87 22.12
N LEU A 141 5.17 -5.99 21.28
CA LEU A 141 4.94 -4.54 21.33
C LEU A 141 3.69 -4.19 20.52
N THR A 142 2.52 -4.55 21.02
CA THR A 142 1.21 -4.25 20.40
C THR A 142 0.56 -3.01 21.02
N GLY A 143 -0.63 -2.66 20.56
CA GLY A 143 -1.49 -1.62 21.14
C GLY A 143 -2.78 -2.22 21.68
N ASN A 144 -3.80 -1.39 21.91
CA ASN A 144 -5.13 -1.86 22.31
C ASN A 144 -5.94 -2.36 21.10
N TYR A 145 -5.54 -3.51 20.56
CA TYR A 145 -6.20 -4.21 19.46
C TYR A 145 -5.82 -5.70 19.47
N GLU A 146 -6.66 -6.52 18.86
CA GLU A 146 -6.40 -7.94 18.67
C GLU A 146 -5.76 -8.21 17.31
N ILE A 147 -4.86 -9.19 17.23
CA ILE A 147 -4.32 -9.72 15.97
C ILE A 147 -4.78 -11.17 15.82
N LYS A 148 -5.71 -11.40 14.89
CA LYS A 148 -6.18 -12.74 14.53
C LYS A 148 -5.34 -13.27 13.38
N MET A 149 -4.75 -14.45 13.55
CA MET A 149 -3.85 -15.08 12.59
C MET A 149 -4.60 -16.07 11.70
N ASN A 150 -4.16 -16.20 10.45
CA ASN A 150 -4.67 -17.17 9.46
C ASN A 150 -6.17 -17.01 9.16
N ILE A 151 -6.63 -15.77 9.13
CA ILE A 151 -8.00 -15.40 8.79
C ILE A 151 -7.97 -14.33 7.70
N ASP A 152 -8.84 -14.44 6.71
CA ASP A 152 -9.00 -13.41 5.68
C ASP A 152 -9.92 -12.30 6.20
N ALA A 153 -9.53 -11.03 6.04
CA ALA A 153 -10.34 -9.90 6.47
C ALA A 153 -11.70 -9.87 5.80
N GLN A 154 -11.82 -10.37 4.57
CA GLN A 154 -13.11 -10.49 3.91
C GLN A 154 -14.09 -11.36 4.70
N GLU A 155 -13.61 -12.40 5.38
CA GLU A 155 -14.45 -13.33 6.16
C GLU A 155 -14.98 -12.70 7.46
N THR A 156 -14.36 -11.60 7.92
CA THR A 156 -14.77 -10.89 9.14
C THR A 156 -15.65 -9.67 8.87
N VAL A 157 -15.78 -9.24 7.62
CA VAL A 157 -16.65 -8.11 7.25
C VAL A 157 -18.10 -8.55 7.20
N GLN A 158 -18.94 -7.94 8.03
CA GLN A 158 -20.38 -8.15 7.93
C GLN A 158 -20.94 -7.30 6.79
N MET A 159 -21.61 -7.94 5.84
CA MET A 159 -22.29 -7.28 4.72
C MET A 159 -23.78 -7.64 4.71
N PRO A 160 -24.60 -7.20 5.68
CA PRO A 160 -26.04 -7.47 5.68
C PRO A 160 -26.67 -6.94 4.40
N VAL A 161 -27.52 -7.71 3.71
CA VAL A 161 -28.08 -7.34 2.38
C VAL A 161 -28.81 -5.99 2.36
N GLN A 162 -29.32 -5.55 3.51
CA GLN A 162 -30.02 -4.28 3.69
C GLN A 162 -29.08 -3.07 3.66
N LYS A 163 -27.80 -3.25 4.04
CA LYS A 163 -26.83 -2.16 4.07
C LYS A 163 -26.29 -1.84 2.68
N SER A 164 -25.94 -0.60 2.42
CA SER A 164 -25.23 -0.22 1.20
C SER A 164 -23.72 -0.51 1.34
N VAL A 165 -23.08 -1.10 0.31
CA VAL A 165 -21.64 -1.44 0.35
C VAL A 165 -20.86 -0.77 -0.77
N ALA A 166 -19.81 -0.03 -0.44
CA ALA A 166 -18.86 0.48 -1.43
C ALA A 166 -17.53 -0.27 -1.30
N LEU A 167 -17.05 -0.81 -2.42
CA LEU A 167 -15.74 -1.41 -2.56
C LEU A 167 -14.81 -0.45 -3.30
N VAL A 168 -13.74 0.00 -2.65
CA VAL A 168 -12.67 0.80 -3.27
C VAL A 168 -11.51 -0.13 -3.60
N GLY A 169 -11.27 -0.30 -4.91
CA GLY A 169 -10.32 -1.25 -5.47
C GLY A 169 -10.98 -2.58 -5.86
N ALA A 170 -10.65 -3.07 -7.06
CA ALA A 170 -11.21 -4.31 -7.60
C ALA A 170 -10.39 -5.54 -7.17
N PHE A 171 -10.92 -6.35 -6.27
CA PHE A 171 -10.38 -7.68 -5.99
C PHE A 171 -11.47 -8.75 -5.99
N VAL A 172 -11.19 -9.80 -6.77
CA VAL A 172 -12.13 -10.84 -7.19
C VAL A 172 -12.89 -11.49 -6.03
N PRO A 173 -12.25 -11.84 -4.89
CA PRO A 173 -12.98 -12.47 -3.79
C PRO A 173 -14.14 -11.63 -3.25
N THR A 174 -13.96 -10.32 -3.08
CA THR A 174 -15.01 -9.44 -2.53
C THR A 174 -16.05 -9.10 -3.59
N LEU A 175 -15.65 -8.90 -4.85
CA LEU A 175 -16.59 -8.73 -5.96
C LEU A 175 -17.57 -9.91 -6.05
N ARG A 176 -17.06 -11.15 -6.01
CA ARG A 176 -17.91 -12.36 -6.00
C ARG A 176 -18.84 -12.41 -4.80
N ALA A 177 -18.36 -12.03 -3.62
CA ALA A 177 -19.20 -12.01 -2.43
C ALA A 177 -20.33 -10.98 -2.54
N LEU A 178 -20.06 -9.81 -3.11
CA LEU A 178 -21.07 -8.77 -3.35
C LEU A 178 -22.08 -9.18 -4.42
N GLU A 179 -21.64 -9.77 -5.52
CA GLU A 179 -22.52 -10.31 -6.56
C GLU A 179 -23.48 -11.37 -6.01
N ASN A 180 -22.96 -12.32 -5.22
CA ASN A 180 -23.77 -13.39 -4.62
C ASN A 180 -24.72 -12.86 -3.54
N ARG A 181 -24.27 -11.85 -2.78
CA ARG A 181 -25.08 -11.18 -1.74
C ARG A 181 -26.25 -10.41 -2.35
N GLY A 182 -26.03 -9.75 -3.49
CA GLY A 182 -26.97 -8.79 -4.06
C GLY A 182 -27.12 -7.53 -3.21
N GLY A 183 -28.28 -6.87 -3.30
CA GLY A 183 -28.56 -5.61 -2.63
C GLY A 183 -27.80 -4.43 -3.27
N SER A 184 -27.73 -3.32 -2.54
CA SER A 184 -27.07 -2.09 -3.02
C SER A 184 -25.57 -2.18 -2.80
N TRP A 185 -24.80 -2.18 -3.89
CA TRP A 185 -23.34 -2.10 -3.83
C TRP A 185 -22.72 -1.42 -5.05
N TRP A 186 -21.49 -0.94 -4.87
CA TRP A 186 -20.70 -0.26 -5.89
C TRP A 186 -19.23 -0.69 -5.83
N VAL A 187 -18.56 -0.66 -6.97
CA VAL A 187 -17.10 -0.79 -7.06
C VAL A 187 -16.48 0.48 -7.65
N ILE A 188 -15.60 1.10 -6.87
CA ILE A 188 -14.82 2.28 -7.25
C ILE A 188 -13.42 1.79 -7.62
N GLU A 189 -13.07 1.92 -8.89
CA GLU A 189 -11.79 1.42 -9.42
C GLU A 189 -11.21 2.41 -10.44
N GLN A 190 -9.89 2.57 -10.45
CA GLN A 190 -9.20 3.46 -11.40
C GLN A 190 -9.10 2.80 -12.78
N ASP A 191 -8.87 1.49 -12.82
CA ASP A 191 -8.74 0.73 -14.06
C ASP A 191 -9.93 -0.20 -14.30
N SER A 192 -10.93 0.29 -15.04
CA SER A 192 -12.14 -0.48 -15.37
C SER A 192 -11.88 -1.78 -16.13
N ARG A 193 -10.70 -1.97 -16.75
CA ARG A 193 -10.31 -3.23 -17.41
C ARG A 193 -10.14 -4.39 -16.44
N THR A 194 -10.05 -4.10 -15.13
CA THR A 194 -10.01 -5.11 -14.08
C THR A 194 -11.40 -5.67 -13.73
N LEU A 195 -12.47 -5.05 -14.25
CA LEU A 195 -13.86 -5.44 -14.04
C LEU A 195 -14.42 -6.18 -15.25
N LYS A 196 -15.38 -7.06 -15.02
CA LYS A 196 -16.04 -7.86 -16.07
C LYS A 196 -17.49 -8.19 -15.76
N GLY A 197 -18.28 -8.44 -16.80
CA GLY A 197 -19.66 -8.91 -16.64
C GLY A 197 -20.50 -7.96 -15.78
N LYS A 198 -21.18 -8.51 -14.77
CA LYS A 198 -22.08 -7.75 -13.88
C LYS A 198 -21.34 -6.70 -13.05
N GLU A 199 -20.05 -6.88 -12.76
CA GLU A 199 -19.23 -5.92 -12.01
C GLU A 199 -19.24 -4.52 -12.67
N LEU A 200 -19.36 -4.45 -14.01
CA LEU A 200 -19.40 -3.18 -14.76
C LEU A 200 -20.70 -2.39 -14.53
N GLU A 201 -21.81 -3.07 -14.19
CA GLU A 201 -23.09 -2.41 -13.87
C GLU A 201 -23.01 -1.66 -12.52
N HIS A 202 -22.07 -2.08 -11.66
CA HIS A 202 -21.81 -1.50 -10.35
C HIS A 202 -20.61 -0.55 -10.33
N PHE A 203 -19.97 -0.34 -11.49
CA PHE A 203 -18.75 0.46 -11.60
C PHE A 203 -19.02 1.95 -11.39
N VAL A 204 -18.17 2.55 -10.56
CA VAL A 204 -18.18 3.97 -10.23
C VAL A 204 -16.81 4.56 -10.55
N THR A 205 -16.82 5.63 -11.34
CA THR A 205 -15.59 6.36 -11.68
C THR A 205 -15.05 7.15 -10.48
N VAL A 206 -13.77 7.49 -10.51
CA VAL A 206 -13.11 8.23 -9.43
C VAL A 206 -13.80 9.58 -9.16
N GLU A 207 -14.32 10.25 -10.20
CA GLU A 207 -14.99 11.55 -10.08
C GLU A 207 -16.32 11.45 -9.30
N LYS A 208 -16.98 10.30 -9.34
CA LYS A 208 -18.25 10.04 -8.63
C LYS A 208 -18.03 9.35 -7.28
N SER A 209 -16.80 8.96 -6.95
CA SER A 209 -16.47 8.20 -5.74
C SER A 209 -16.96 8.88 -4.46
N ALA A 210 -16.77 10.20 -4.32
CA ALA A 210 -17.13 10.94 -3.12
C ALA A 210 -18.64 10.92 -2.83
N GLU A 211 -19.49 10.91 -3.85
CA GLU A 211 -20.95 10.79 -3.67
C GLU A 211 -21.33 9.41 -3.11
N ILE A 212 -20.71 8.36 -3.64
CA ILE A 212 -20.96 6.98 -3.20
C ILE A 212 -20.46 6.74 -1.79
N ILE A 213 -19.23 7.18 -1.49
CA ILE A 213 -18.59 6.98 -0.19
C ILE A 213 -19.40 7.65 0.93
N LYS A 214 -20.01 8.82 0.67
CA LYS A 214 -20.86 9.55 1.62
C LYS A 214 -22.18 8.87 1.97
N ARG A 215 -22.57 7.81 1.27
CA ARG A 215 -23.81 7.05 1.54
C ARG A 215 -23.58 5.55 1.75
N ALA A 216 -22.32 5.11 1.75
CA ALA A 216 -21.94 3.72 1.95
C ALA A 216 -21.93 3.39 3.44
N GLU A 217 -22.82 2.50 3.87
CA GLU A 217 -22.88 2.05 5.27
C GLU A 217 -21.75 1.08 5.63
N VAL A 218 -21.24 0.34 4.63
CA VAL A 218 -20.03 -0.48 4.72
C VAL A 218 -19.07 -0.04 3.63
N LEU A 219 -17.85 0.30 4.02
CA LEU A 219 -16.79 0.77 3.13
C LEU A 219 -15.59 -0.17 3.21
N ILE A 220 -15.36 -0.90 2.12
CA ILE A 220 -14.26 -1.85 1.99
C ILE A 220 -13.20 -1.22 1.10
N ILE A 221 -11.97 -1.08 1.60
CA ILE A 221 -10.91 -0.30 0.95
C ILE A 221 -9.66 -1.17 0.78
N THR A 222 -9.13 -1.22 -0.44
CA THR A 222 -7.83 -1.85 -0.70
C THR A 222 -6.69 -1.11 0.00
N GLY A 223 -5.72 -1.85 0.56
CA GLY A 223 -4.49 -1.25 1.10
C GLY A 223 -3.66 -0.49 0.06
N VAL A 224 -3.92 -0.66 -1.25
CA VAL A 224 -3.25 0.09 -2.32
C VAL A 224 -3.50 1.60 -2.23
N THR A 225 -4.59 2.04 -1.58
CA THR A 225 -4.87 3.47 -1.37
C THR A 225 -3.82 4.18 -0.51
N LEU A 226 -2.99 3.42 0.21
CA LEU A 226 -1.82 3.95 0.95
C LEU A 226 -0.66 4.30 0.01
N VAL A 227 -0.50 3.56 -1.10
CA VAL A 227 0.61 3.74 -2.06
C VAL A 227 0.40 4.98 -2.91
N ASN A 228 -0.85 5.23 -3.33
CA ASN A 228 -1.22 6.38 -4.15
C ASN A 228 -1.78 7.56 -3.32
N HIS A 229 -1.66 7.50 -1.99
CA HIS A 229 -2.04 8.56 -1.05
C HIS A 229 -3.51 9.01 -1.12
N THR A 230 -4.43 8.10 -1.43
CA THR A 230 -5.87 8.42 -1.48
C THR A 230 -6.65 7.99 -0.24
N LEU A 231 -6.07 7.18 0.66
CA LEU A 231 -6.78 6.63 1.82
C LEU A 231 -7.40 7.73 2.70
N GLU A 232 -6.63 8.74 3.08
CA GLU A 232 -7.10 9.81 3.97
C GLU A 232 -8.28 10.58 3.39
N GLY A 233 -8.27 10.86 2.08
CA GLY A 233 -9.38 11.52 1.40
C GLY A 233 -10.65 10.64 1.33
N ILE A 234 -10.48 9.33 1.17
CA ILE A 234 -11.57 8.35 1.21
C ILE A 234 -12.18 8.32 2.62
N LEU A 235 -11.35 8.18 3.66
CA LEU A 235 -11.80 8.15 5.06
C LEU A 235 -12.51 9.45 5.46
N ALA A 236 -12.00 10.60 5.02
CA ALA A 236 -12.63 11.90 5.27
C ALA A 236 -13.99 12.08 4.59
N SER A 237 -14.26 11.29 3.54
CA SER A 237 -15.54 11.32 2.80
C SER A 237 -16.54 10.29 3.33
N ALA A 238 -16.11 9.35 4.19
CA ALA A 238 -16.98 8.30 4.71
C ALA A 238 -18.11 8.89 5.57
N MET A 239 -19.29 8.31 5.48
CA MET A 239 -20.40 8.75 6.32
C MET A 239 -20.12 8.45 7.81
N PRO A 240 -20.59 9.32 8.74
CA PRO A 240 -20.50 9.02 10.16
C PRO A 240 -21.16 7.68 10.50
N GLY A 241 -20.47 6.84 11.27
CA GLY A 241 -20.95 5.51 11.66
C GLY A 241 -20.80 4.42 10.60
N ALA A 242 -20.19 4.71 9.44
CA ALA A 242 -19.86 3.69 8.45
C ALA A 242 -18.95 2.60 9.04
N GLU A 243 -19.20 1.36 8.63
CA GLU A 243 -18.33 0.23 8.92
C GLU A 243 -17.17 0.21 7.93
N ILE A 244 -15.99 0.70 8.37
CA ILE A 244 -14.83 0.86 7.48
C ILE A 244 -13.83 -0.27 7.69
N VAL A 245 -13.45 -0.90 6.58
CA VAL A 245 -12.45 -1.99 6.53
C VAL A 245 -11.38 -1.63 5.51
N VAL A 246 -10.11 -1.66 5.93
CA VAL A 246 -8.96 -1.53 5.02
C VAL A 246 -8.29 -2.90 4.92
N MET A 247 -8.14 -3.46 3.72
CA MET A 247 -7.52 -4.77 3.58
C MET A 247 -6.57 -4.90 2.39
N GLY A 248 -5.52 -5.68 2.60
CA GLY A 248 -4.54 -6.06 1.61
C GLY A 248 -3.13 -6.09 2.19
N PRO A 249 -2.19 -6.84 1.60
CA PRO A 249 -0.84 -7.01 2.16
C PRO A 249 -0.09 -5.70 2.44
N THR A 250 -0.41 -4.64 1.68
CA THR A 250 0.11 -3.27 1.87
C THR A 250 -0.22 -2.66 3.22
N ALA A 251 -1.36 -2.99 3.83
CA ALA A 251 -1.85 -2.41 5.09
C ALA A 251 -1.38 -3.17 6.34
N GLY A 252 -0.41 -4.09 6.21
CA GLY A 252 0.11 -4.93 7.30
C GLY A 252 1.03 -4.22 8.30
N PHE A 253 0.72 -2.98 8.66
CA PHE A 253 1.47 -2.22 9.67
C PHE A 253 0.63 -1.97 10.94
N LEU A 254 1.25 -1.40 11.97
CA LEU A 254 0.59 -1.00 13.22
C LEU A 254 -0.71 -0.20 12.94
N PRO A 255 -1.89 -0.73 13.27
CA PRO A 255 -3.16 -0.23 12.76
C PRO A 255 -3.70 0.99 13.52
N GLU A 256 -3.06 1.38 14.63
CA GLU A 256 -3.58 2.43 15.52
C GLU A 256 -3.92 3.74 14.78
N PRO A 257 -3.07 4.31 13.89
CA PRO A 257 -3.41 5.54 13.17
C PRO A 257 -4.59 5.39 12.19
N MET A 258 -4.83 4.19 11.65
CA MET A 258 -6.04 3.91 10.85
C MET A 258 -7.28 3.84 11.76
N PHE A 259 -7.15 3.19 12.92
CA PHE A 259 -8.24 3.08 13.88
C PHE A 259 -8.64 4.41 14.51
N GLU A 260 -7.72 5.36 14.65
CA GLU A 260 -8.01 6.74 15.07
C GLU A 260 -8.81 7.51 14.01
N ARG A 261 -8.80 7.04 12.76
CA ARG A 261 -9.54 7.61 11.62
C ARG A 261 -10.81 6.82 11.27
N GLY A 262 -11.32 6.03 12.21
CA GLY A 262 -12.60 5.34 12.08
C GLY A 262 -12.54 3.99 11.36
N VAL A 263 -11.35 3.53 10.94
CA VAL A 263 -11.21 2.15 10.46
C VAL A 263 -11.49 1.19 11.61
N ARG A 264 -12.34 0.18 11.39
CA ARG A 264 -12.69 -0.83 12.40
C ARG A 264 -11.81 -2.07 12.27
N VAL A 265 -11.54 -2.47 11.03
CA VAL A 265 -10.79 -3.69 10.71
C VAL A 265 -9.69 -3.37 9.72
N VAL A 266 -8.50 -3.90 9.99
CA VAL A 266 -7.36 -3.86 9.07
C VAL A 266 -6.93 -5.27 8.72
N GLY A 267 -7.07 -5.64 7.45
CA GLY A 267 -6.57 -6.89 6.89
C GLY A 267 -5.17 -6.73 6.31
N GLY A 268 -4.22 -7.53 6.77
CA GLY A 268 -2.84 -7.49 6.30
C GLY A 268 -2.22 -8.87 6.15
N VAL A 269 -0.90 -8.92 6.06
CA VAL A 269 -0.15 -10.16 6.15
C VAL A 269 1.04 -10.03 7.09
N TRP A 270 1.35 -11.11 7.79
CA TRP A 270 2.57 -11.28 8.57
C TRP A 270 3.51 -12.23 7.85
N VAL A 271 4.66 -11.71 7.40
CA VAL A 271 5.69 -12.50 6.71
C VAL A 271 6.38 -13.45 7.69
N LYS A 272 6.24 -14.76 7.46
CA LYS A 272 6.83 -15.83 8.29
C LYS A 272 8.23 -16.23 7.83
N LYS A 273 8.43 -16.26 6.50
CA LYS A 273 9.67 -16.71 5.85
C LYS A 273 10.13 -15.65 4.85
N PRO A 274 10.83 -14.59 5.31
CA PRO A 274 11.17 -13.47 4.45
C PRO A 274 12.08 -13.85 3.28
N ASP A 275 13.08 -14.71 3.48
CA ASP A 275 13.98 -15.11 2.39
C ASP A 275 13.24 -15.86 1.28
N ASP A 276 12.51 -16.92 1.62
CA ASP A 276 11.69 -17.71 0.69
C ASP A 276 10.66 -16.82 -0.04
N LEU A 277 10.02 -15.90 0.69
CA LEU A 277 9.05 -14.98 0.10
C LEU A 277 9.73 -14.07 -0.93
N LEU A 278 10.89 -13.51 -0.59
CA LEU A 278 11.63 -12.62 -1.49
C LEU A 278 12.14 -13.37 -2.73
N ASP A 279 12.47 -14.65 -2.62
CA ASP A 279 12.82 -15.50 -3.78
C ASP A 279 11.61 -15.73 -4.69
N VAL A 280 10.43 -16.00 -4.12
CA VAL A 280 9.17 -16.09 -4.89
C VAL A 280 8.87 -14.77 -5.62
N LEU A 281 9.01 -13.62 -4.95
CA LEU A 281 8.80 -12.32 -5.59
C LEU A 281 9.81 -12.06 -6.70
N ALA A 282 11.07 -12.45 -6.51
CA ALA A 282 12.12 -12.29 -7.51
C ALA A 282 11.87 -13.14 -8.76
N ALA A 283 11.19 -14.28 -8.61
CA ALA A 283 10.75 -15.14 -9.70
C ALA A 283 9.44 -14.67 -10.39
N GLY A 284 8.89 -13.51 -10.01
CA GLY A 284 7.64 -12.98 -10.57
C GLY A 284 6.37 -13.49 -9.87
N GLY A 285 6.51 -14.13 -8.71
CA GLY A 285 5.41 -14.63 -7.91
C GLY A 285 4.47 -13.52 -7.41
N SER A 286 3.29 -13.96 -6.98
CA SER A 286 2.18 -13.12 -6.52
C SER A 286 1.63 -13.63 -5.19
N GLY A 287 0.59 -12.97 -4.67
CA GLY A 287 -0.09 -13.38 -3.43
C GLY A 287 -0.48 -14.86 -3.41
N TYR A 288 -0.99 -15.38 -4.54
CA TYR A 288 -1.36 -16.79 -4.70
C TYR A 288 -0.21 -17.79 -4.45
N HIS A 289 1.04 -17.34 -4.53
CA HIS A 289 2.22 -18.18 -4.36
C HIS A 289 2.77 -18.15 -2.93
N PHE A 290 2.50 -17.09 -2.16
CA PHE A 290 3.11 -16.90 -0.83
C PHE A 290 2.10 -16.87 0.33
N PHE A 291 0.81 -16.61 0.08
CA PHE A 291 -0.21 -16.62 1.13
C PHE A 291 -0.30 -17.99 1.81
N ASP A 292 -0.52 -17.94 3.12
CA ASP A 292 -0.67 -19.05 4.09
C ASP A 292 0.57 -19.94 4.28
N ARG A 293 1.48 -19.99 3.31
CA ARG A 293 2.74 -20.72 3.38
C ARG A 293 3.89 -19.86 3.90
N LEU A 294 4.13 -18.72 3.26
CA LEU A 294 5.29 -17.85 3.53
C LEU A 294 4.88 -16.56 4.26
N ALA A 295 3.62 -16.15 4.14
CA ALA A 295 3.02 -15.09 4.95
C ALA A 295 1.63 -15.53 5.41
N SER A 296 1.30 -15.32 6.67
CA SER A 296 -0.04 -15.56 7.20
C SER A 296 -0.91 -14.33 6.96
N ARG A 297 -2.15 -14.52 6.50
CA ARG A 297 -3.16 -13.45 6.58
C ARG A 297 -3.42 -13.10 8.04
N ILE A 298 -3.59 -11.82 8.31
CA ILE A 298 -3.90 -11.31 9.63
C ILE A 298 -5.06 -10.34 9.57
N VAL A 299 -5.87 -10.35 10.62
CA VAL A 299 -6.92 -9.35 10.86
C VAL A 299 -6.58 -8.64 12.17
N MET A 300 -6.52 -7.31 12.09
CA MET A 300 -6.37 -6.46 13.25
C MET A 300 -7.68 -5.71 13.49
N GLU A 301 -8.21 -5.79 14.71
CA GLU A 301 -9.47 -5.15 15.08
C GLU A 301 -9.42 -4.58 16.49
N LYS A 302 -10.14 -3.48 16.72
CA LYS A 302 -10.37 -2.98 18.07
C LYS A 302 -11.30 -3.95 18.83
N PRO A 303 -11.09 -4.15 20.14
CA PRO A 303 -12.00 -4.92 20.99
C PRO A 303 -13.41 -4.32 21.03
#